data_AF-A0A3L5TT48-F1
#
_entry.id   AF-A0A3L5TT48-F1
#
_cell.length_a   1.000
_cell.length_b   1.000
_cell.length_c   1.000
_cell.angle_alpha   90.00
_cell.angle_beta   90.00
_cell.angle_gamma   90.00
#
_symmetry.space_group_name_H-M   'P 1'
#
loop_
_entity.id
_entity.type
_entity.pdbx_description
1 polymer ?
#
loop_
_entity_poly.entity_id
_entity_poly.type
_entity_poly.pdbx_seq_one_letter_code
_entity_poly.pdbx_strand_id
1 'polypeptide(L)'
;MAGTKLKVHHYYIRNSEVPFEEDMFNEFKGHRNLAVEELPPWTQESTKEKASRRAVSRALNAMLNTGKGGKVYLGIVDSGMVRGLQLTTYQQDHVTGSLDDLMSRYKPPVKKHRYRLKFVPVVDPKCSEEEIIKQCSYDASDNLDQTDMTERMKPHIFRSHRYCWCDKDGVAQFNCGVMTQDYVIEIDILPWNSKDPRNQDSGCGSLINLHPLHEDEEGSVYFRRQASLVKYSMSEICELTRQEARESLEEEVNRLKREIIAKEEL
;
A
#
# COMPACT_ATOMS: atom_id res chain seq x y z
N MET A 1 29.41 -6.75 -29.18
CA MET A 1 29.20 -7.31 -27.83
C MET A 1 28.20 -6.41 -27.12
N ALA A 2 26.94 -6.85 -27.06
CA ALA A 2 25.89 -6.09 -26.38
C ALA A 2 26.11 -6.18 -24.88
N GLY A 3 26.34 -5.05 -24.22
CA GLY A 3 26.47 -4.98 -22.77
C GLY A 3 25.15 -5.39 -22.12
N THR A 4 25.15 -6.55 -21.46
CA THR A 4 24.08 -7.00 -20.59
C THR A 4 23.97 -5.97 -19.46
N LYS A 5 22.98 -5.06 -19.54
CA LYS A 5 22.68 -4.15 -18.43
C LYS A 5 22.40 -5.03 -17.20
N LEU A 6 23.28 -4.94 -16.19
CA LEU A 6 23.06 -5.55 -14.88
C LEU A 6 21.65 -5.15 -14.42
N LYS A 7 20.79 -6.15 -14.20
CA LYS A 7 19.46 -5.94 -13.64
C LYS A 7 19.70 -5.40 -12.23
N VAL A 8 19.38 -4.13 -12.00
CA VAL A 8 19.43 -3.57 -10.65
C VAL A 8 18.34 -4.29 -9.86
N HIS A 9 18.74 -5.20 -8.98
CA HIS A 9 17.84 -5.90 -8.10
C HIS A 9 17.38 -4.93 -7.00
N HIS A 10 16.06 -4.83 -6.79
CA HIS A 10 15.49 -4.00 -5.74
C HIS A 10 15.38 -4.83 -4.46
N TYR A 11 16.08 -4.41 -3.40
CA TYR A 11 16.14 -5.10 -2.11
C TYR A 11 16.37 -4.12 -0.96
N TYR A 12 16.09 -4.55 0.26
CA TYR A 12 16.42 -3.83 1.49
C TYR A 12 17.50 -4.57 2.29
N ILE A 13 18.26 -3.86 3.11
CA ILE A 13 19.28 -4.46 3.98
C ILE A 13 18.71 -4.56 5.40
N ARG A 14 18.82 -5.74 6.02
CA ARG A 14 18.33 -5.95 7.39
C ARG A 14 19.07 -5.04 8.38
N ASN A 15 18.32 -4.40 9.27
CA ASN A 15 18.79 -3.45 10.28
C ASN A 15 19.48 -2.18 9.71
N SER A 16 19.36 -1.89 8.41
CA SER A 16 19.75 -0.59 7.87
C SER A 16 18.60 0.42 8.05
N GLU A 17 18.94 1.70 8.07
CA GLU A 17 17.96 2.79 7.96
C GLU A 17 17.67 3.09 6.49
N VAL A 18 16.41 3.34 6.16
CA VAL A 18 16.04 3.80 4.82
C VAL A 18 16.42 5.27 4.62
N PRO A 19 16.76 5.70 3.39
CA PRO A 19 17.19 7.07 3.12
C PRO A 19 16.04 8.09 3.02
N PHE A 20 14.84 7.71 3.45
CA PHE A 20 13.62 8.54 3.38
C PHE A 20 12.86 8.43 4.70
N GLU A 21 12.13 9.48 5.05
CA GLU A 21 11.36 9.59 6.28
C GLU A 21 9.87 9.40 6.02
N GLU A 22 9.08 9.21 7.09
CA GLU A 22 7.62 9.29 6.97
C GLU A 22 7.21 10.71 6.60
N ASP A 23 6.42 10.85 5.56
CA ASP A 23 5.98 12.14 5.05
C ASP A 23 4.55 12.07 4.51
N MET A 24 4.20 12.96 3.58
CA MET A 24 2.89 12.95 2.93
C MET A 24 2.69 11.75 1.99
N PHE A 25 3.77 11.15 1.51
CA PHE A 25 3.78 10.08 0.51
C PHE A 25 4.30 8.76 1.05
N ASN A 26 5.00 8.74 2.18
CA ASN A 26 5.60 7.55 2.77
C ASN A 26 5.02 7.32 4.17
N GLU A 27 4.63 6.07 4.46
CA GLU A 27 4.17 5.61 5.77
C GLU A 27 4.86 4.29 6.12
N PHE A 28 5.35 4.16 7.35
CA PHE A 28 5.98 2.95 7.86
C PHE A 28 5.06 2.23 8.83
N LYS A 29 5.07 0.89 8.73
CA LYS A 29 4.36 -0.01 9.63
C LYS A 29 5.22 -1.24 9.88
N GLY A 30 5.55 -1.51 11.14
CA GLY A 30 6.29 -2.71 11.52
C GLY A 30 5.49 -4.03 11.43
N HIS A 31 4.23 -4.00 11.00
CA HIS A 31 3.32 -5.15 11.00
C HIS A 31 2.52 -5.25 9.71
N ARG A 32 1.93 -6.43 9.45
CA ARG A 32 1.11 -6.70 8.26
C ARG A 32 -0.41 -6.68 8.47
N ASN A 33 -0.89 -6.26 9.64
CA ASN A 33 -2.34 -6.16 9.90
C ASN A 33 -2.95 -5.03 9.07
N LEU A 34 -3.75 -5.39 8.07
CA LEU A 34 -4.28 -4.43 7.10
C LEU A 34 -5.53 -3.74 7.62
N ALA A 35 -6.48 -4.51 8.15
CA ALA A 35 -7.78 -4.01 8.60
C ALA A 35 -7.93 -4.03 10.13
N VAL A 36 -8.89 -3.26 10.65
CA VAL A 36 -9.15 -3.17 12.09
C VAL A 36 -9.55 -4.52 12.70
N GLU A 37 -10.24 -5.39 11.95
CA GLU A 37 -10.69 -6.71 12.45
C GLU A 37 -9.54 -7.72 12.59
N GLU A 38 -8.40 -7.47 11.93
CA GLU A 38 -7.20 -8.27 12.04
C GLU A 38 -6.36 -7.90 13.27
N LEU A 39 -6.63 -6.74 13.87
CA LEU A 39 -5.94 -6.30 15.06
C LEU A 39 -6.44 -7.09 16.28
N PRO A 40 -5.52 -7.58 17.13
CA PRO A 40 -5.93 -8.25 18.35
C PRO A 40 -6.70 -7.33 19.31
N PRO A 41 -7.69 -7.84 20.07
CA PRO A 41 -8.54 -7.01 20.93
C PRO A 41 -7.78 -6.10 21.93
N TRP A 42 -6.66 -6.59 22.48
CA TRP A 42 -5.83 -5.82 23.41
C TRP A 42 -5.20 -4.57 22.78
N THR A 43 -5.15 -4.46 21.45
CA THR A 43 -4.66 -3.25 20.77
C THR A 43 -5.73 -2.17 20.66
N GLN A 44 -7.01 -2.54 20.83
CA GLN A 44 -8.16 -1.63 20.84
C GLN A 44 -8.48 -1.13 22.25
N GLU A 45 -8.02 -1.84 23.29
CA GLU A 45 -8.09 -1.45 24.70
C GLU A 45 -7.05 -0.36 25.03
N SER A 46 -7.26 0.88 24.58
CA SER A 46 -6.54 1.99 25.22
C SER A 46 -7.31 3.29 25.23
N THR A 47 -7.72 3.68 26.44
CA THR A 47 -7.87 5.05 26.95
C THR A 47 -6.59 5.91 26.83
N LYS A 48 -5.60 5.47 26.06
CA LYS A 48 -4.38 6.18 25.70
C LYS A 48 -4.45 6.46 24.21
N GLU A 49 -4.30 7.72 23.79
CA GLU A 49 -4.31 8.14 22.38
C GLU A 49 -3.30 7.41 21.47
N LYS A 50 -2.37 6.65 22.06
CA LYS A 50 -1.30 5.89 21.42
C LYS A 50 -1.49 4.38 21.58
N ALA A 51 -2.53 3.82 20.97
CA ALA A 51 -2.49 2.40 20.63
C ALA A 51 -1.25 2.15 19.75
N SER A 52 -0.34 1.29 20.20
CA SER A 52 0.97 1.08 19.56
C SER A 52 0.90 0.41 18.18
N ARG A 53 -0.28 -0.10 17.81
CA ARG A 53 -0.56 -0.72 16.50
C ARG A 53 -1.91 -0.22 16.00
N ARG A 54 -1.90 0.49 14.87
CA ARG A 54 -3.11 0.95 14.17
C ARG A 54 -3.17 0.23 12.81
N ALA A 55 -4.38 -0.01 12.33
CA ALA A 55 -4.60 -0.68 11.06
C ALA A 55 -3.98 0.12 9.90
N VAL A 56 -3.41 -0.59 8.92
CA VAL A 56 -2.84 0.02 7.71
C VAL A 56 -3.93 0.68 6.87
N SER A 57 -5.17 0.21 6.95
CA SER A 57 -6.34 0.74 6.25
C SER A 57 -6.46 2.25 6.36
N ARG A 58 -6.31 2.82 7.56
CA ARG A 58 -6.38 4.27 7.79
C ARG A 58 -5.36 5.05 6.98
N ALA A 59 -4.12 4.54 6.85
CA ALA A 59 -3.08 5.18 6.06
C ALA A 59 -3.37 5.08 4.55
N LEU A 60 -3.85 3.92 4.09
CA LEU A 60 -4.24 3.71 2.69
C LEU A 60 -5.41 4.63 2.30
N ASN A 61 -6.42 4.72 3.17
CA ASN A 61 -7.57 5.61 3.00
C ASN A 61 -7.11 7.07 2.90
N ALA A 62 -6.24 7.50 3.80
CA ALA A 62 -5.68 8.84 3.79
C ALA A 62 -4.92 9.18 2.51
N MET A 63 -4.09 8.26 2.00
CA MET A 63 -3.32 8.46 0.77
C MET A 63 -4.21 8.49 -0.48
N LEU A 64 -5.27 7.67 -0.52
CA LEU A 64 -6.24 7.68 -1.61
C LEU A 64 -6.98 9.01 -1.67
N ASN A 65 -7.41 9.52 -0.51
CA ASN A 65 -8.21 10.73 -0.40
C ASN A 65 -7.42 12.02 -0.65
N THR A 66 -6.08 12.00 -0.69
CA THR A 66 -5.33 13.18 -1.14
C THR A 66 -5.26 13.30 -2.66
N GLY A 67 -5.64 12.26 -3.41
CA GLY A 67 -5.50 12.21 -4.86
C GLY A 67 -4.06 12.10 -5.37
N LYS A 68 -3.06 12.39 -4.54
CA LYS A 68 -1.64 12.37 -4.94
C LYS A 68 -1.00 10.98 -4.86
N GLY A 69 -1.63 10.04 -4.17
CA GLY A 69 -1.10 8.71 -3.93
C GLY A 69 0.00 8.68 -2.87
N GLY A 70 0.77 7.61 -2.85
CA GLY A 70 1.80 7.38 -1.84
C GLY A 70 2.23 5.92 -1.77
N LYS A 71 3.04 5.57 -0.77
CA LYS A 71 3.51 4.24 -0.51
C LYS A 71 3.49 3.94 0.99
N VAL A 72 2.96 2.77 1.32
CA VAL A 72 3.03 2.22 2.67
C VAL A 72 4.01 1.05 2.69
N TYR A 73 4.95 1.07 3.62
CA TYR A 73 5.96 0.04 3.80
C TYR A 73 5.64 -0.80 5.03
N LEU A 74 5.43 -2.10 4.84
CA LEU A 74 5.24 -3.06 5.94
C LEU A 74 6.56 -3.81 6.19
N GLY A 75 7.01 -3.84 7.44
CA GLY A 75 8.31 -4.41 7.83
C GLY A 75 9.41 -3.36 8.05
N ILE A 76 9.07 -2.08 7.95
CA ILE A 76 9.91 -0.96 8.38
C ILE A 76 9.28 -0.39 9.65
N VAL A 77 10.08 -0.23 10.71
CA VAL A 77 9.59 0.37 11.96
C VAL A 77 9.59 1.90 11.87
N ASP A 78 8.86 2.57 12.75
CA ASP A 78 8.70 4.03 12.78
C ASP A 78 10.03 4.80 12.82
N SER A 79 11.13 4.18 13.27
CA SER A 79 12.47 4.77 13.24
C SER A 79 13.14 4.72 11.86
N GLY A 80 12.47 4.24 10.81
CA GLY A 80 13.05 4.02 9.48
C GLY A 80 13.96 2.79 9.37
N MET A 81 14.07 1.97 10.42
CA MET A 81 14.91 0.77 10.40
C MET A 81 14.17 -0.40 9.72
N VAL A 82 14.86 -1.05 8.78
CA VAL A 82 14.34 -2.25 8.09
C VAL A 82 14.44 -3.45 9.03
N ARG A 83 13.30 -4.03 9.39
CA ARG A 83 13.23 -5.32 10.11
C ARG A 83 12.89 -6.48 9.17
N GLY A 84 12.05 -6.22 8.19
CA GLY A 84 11.46 -7.25 7.33
C GLY A 84 10.36 -8.03 8.04
N LEU A 85 9.60 -8.77 7.24
CA LEU A 85 8.58 -9.70 7.68
C LEU A 85 8.91 -11.07 7.09
N GLN A 86 8.98 -12.09 7.94
CA GLN A 86 9.11 -13.48 7.51
C GLN A 86 7.79 -13.91 6.87
N LEU A 87 7.81 -14.16 5.56
CA LEU A 87 6.62 -14.52 4.80
C LEU A 87 6.88 -15.76 3.95
N THR A 88 6.06 -16.80 4.14
CA THR A 88 5.94 -17.88 3.16
C THR A 88 5.15 -17.41 1.94
N THR A 89 5.20 -18.16 0.83
CA THR A 89 4.39 -17.91 -0.37
C THR A 89 2.89 -17.84 -0.04
N TYR A 90 2.40 -18.75 0.82
CA TYR A 90 1.00 -18.73 1.28
C TYR A 90 0.65 -17.47 2.07
N GLN A 91 1.60 -16.91 2.83
CA GLN A 91 1.39 -15.66 3.54
C GLN A 91 1.43 -14.45 2.60
N GLN A 92 2.22 -14.48 1.53
CA GLN A 92 2.17 -13.45 0.48
C GLN A 92 0.82 -13.46 -0.25
N ASP A 93 0.29 -14.65 -0.56
CA ASP A 93 -1.05 -14.80 -1.13
C ASP A 93 -2.13 -14.30 -0.17
N HIS A 94 -2.01 -14.61 1.13
CA HIS A 94 -2.89 -14.07 2.16
C HIS A 94 -2.90 -12.53 2.13
N VAL A 95 -1.73 -11.89 2.22
CA VAL A 95 -1.64 -10.42 2.24
C VAL A 95 -2.24 -9.82 0.97
N THR A 96 -1.99 -10.44 -0.19
CA THR A 96 -2.55 -10.01 -1.47
C THR A 96 -4.08 -10.06 -1.46
N GLY A 97 -4.66 -11.18 -1.01
CA GLY A 97 -6.10 -11.35 -0.88
C GLY A 97 -6.73 -10.44 0.16
N SER A 98 -6.07 -10.23 1.31
CA SER A 98 -6.55 -9.32 2.36
C SER A 98 -6.55 -7.86 1.90
N LEU A 99 -5.55 -7.44 1.11
CA LEU A 99 -5.52 -6.11 0.53
C LEU A 99 -6.68 -5.90 -0.47
N ASP A 100 -6.94 -6.88 -1.33
CA ASP A 100 -8.04 -6.81 -2.29
C ASP A 100 -9.40 -6.82 -1.59
N ASP A 101 -9.55 -7.63 -0.55
CA ASP A 101 -10.72 -7.62 0.32
C ASP A 101 -10.93 -6.24 0.95
N LEU A 102 -9.90 -5.67 1.57
CA LEU A 102 -9.95 -4.35 2.20
C LEU A 102 -10.34 -3.25 1.20
N MET A 103 -9.67 -3.19 0.04
CA MET A 103 -9.92 -2.18 -0.99
C MET A 103 -11.33 -2.27 -1.58
N SER A 104 -11.91 -3.48 -1.63
CA SER A 104 -13.29 -3.69 -2.09
C SER A 104 -14.34 -3.20 -1.08
N ARG A 105 -13.98 -3.07 0.21
CA ARG A 105 -14.87 -2.65 1.29
C ARG A 105 -14.94 -1.14 1.50
N TYR A 106 -13.97 -0.41 0.96
CA TYR A 106 -14.04 1.05 0.98
C TYR A 106 -15.27 1.54 0.24
N LYS A 107 -15.78 2.71 0.61
CA LYS A 107 -16.95 3.31 -0.03
C LYS A 107 -16.58 4.65 -0.66
N PRO A 108 -16.53 4.76 -1.99
CA PRO A 108 -16.74 3.69 -2.99
C PRO A 108 -15.58 2.68 -3.03
N PRO A 109 -15.77 1.47 -3.59
CA PRO A 109 -14.71 0.49 -3.71
C PRO A 109 -13.54 0.99 -4.57
N VAL A 110 -12.31 0.65 -4.18
CA VAL A 110 -11.10 1.07 -4.89
C VAL A 110 -10.79 0.09 -6.01
N LYS A 111 -10.69 0.58 -7.25
CA LYS A 111 -10.35 -0.24 -8.42
C LYS A 111 -8.89 -0.75 -8.35
N LYS A 112 -8.64 -1.98 -8.81
CA LYS A 112 -7.32 -2.65 -8.77
C LYS A 112 -6.18 -1.83 -9.41
N HIS A 113 -6.46 -1.03 -10.44
CA HIS A 113 -5.42 -0.21 -11.08
C HIS A 113 -4.97 0.99 -10.25
N ARG A 114 -5.64 1.30 -9.13
CA ARG A 114 -5.30 2.42 -8.23
C ARG A 114 -4.22 2.05 -7.22
N TYR A 115 -3.91 0.77 -7.05
CA TYR A 115 -2.90 0.32 -6.10
C TYR A 115 -2.07 -0.84 -6.65
N ARG A 116 -0.90 -1.07 -6.05
CA ARG A 116 -0.03 -2.19 -6.38
C ARG A 116 0.63 -2.71 -5.11
N LEU A 117 0.77 -4.03 -5.04
CA LEU A 117 1.49 -4.70 -3.98
C LEU A 117 2.80 -5.25 -4.54
N LYS A 118 3.90 -5.06 -3.81
CA LYS A 118 5.18 -5.70 -4.12
C LYS A 118 5.78 -6.30 -2.85
N PHE A 119 6.40 -7.46 -3.00
CA PHE A 119 7.20 -8.09 -1.96
C PHE A 119 8.66 -7.87 -2.33
N VAL A 120 9.38 -7.09 -1.53
CA VAL A 120 10.77 -6.73 -1.78
C VAL A 120 11.65 -7.48 -0.78
N PRO A 121 12.62 -8.29 -1.22
CA PRO A 121 13.42 -9.11 -0.33
C PRO A 121 14.29 -8.27 0.60
N VAL A 122 14.47 -8.74 1.83
CA VAL A 122 15.42 -8.19 2.80
C VAL A 122 16.61 -9.12 2.90
N VAL A 123 17.80 -8.58 2.62
CA VAL A 123 19.06 -9.31 2.62
C VAL A 123 19.85 -9.00 3.88
N ASP A 124 20.65 -9.95 4.35
CA ASP A 124 21.57 -9.70 5.46
C ASP A 124 22.77 -8.87 4.97
N PRO A 125 23.27 -7.89 5.74
CA PRO A 125 24.47 -7.14 5.35
C PRO A 125 25.72 -8.00 5.11
N LYS A 126 25.74 -9.25 5.60
CA LYS A 126 26.85 -10.20 5.42
C LYS A 126 26.72 -11.08 4.18
N CYS A 127 25.61 -11.03 3.44
CA CYS A 127 25.41 -11.86 2.26
C CYS A 127 26.33 -11.47 1.10
N SER A 128 26.75 -12.47 0.32
CA SER A 128 27.51 -12.24 -0.90
C SER A 128 26.60 -11.71 -2.02
N GLU A 129 27.18 -11.07 -3.04
CA GLU A 129 26.43 -10.54 -4.19
C GLU A 129 25.66 -11.65 -4.93
N GLU A 130 26.22 -12.86 -5.01
CA GLU A 130 25.58 -14.03 -5.60
C GLU A 130 24.34 -14.48 -4.81
N GLU A 131 24.42 -14.45 -3.48
CA GLU A 131 23.28 -14.76 -2.60
C GLU A 131 22.18 -13.71 -2.70
N ILE A 132 22.53 -12.43 -2.81
CA ILE A 132 21.60 -11.34 -3.02
C ILE A 132 20.86 -11.53 -4.36
N ILE A 133 21.59 -11.82 -5.44
CA ILE A 133 20.98 -12.07 -6.76
C ILE A 133 20.03 -13.26 -6.66
N LYS A 134 20.44 -14.36 -6.02
CA LYS A 134 19.61 -15.55 -5.84
C LYS A 134 18.33 -15.23 -5.05
N GLN A 135 18.44 -14.47 -3.97
CA GLN A 135 17.30 -14.05 -3.15
C GLN A 135 16.36 -13.08 -3.87
N CYS A 136 16.87 -12.27 -4.78
CA CYS A 136 16.09 -11.31 -5.57
C CYS A 136 15.51 -11.88 -6.85
N SER A 137 16.08 -12.98 -7.36
CA SER A 137 15.57 -13.69 -8.54
C SER A 137 14.75 -14.92 -8.18
N TYR A 138 14.71 -15.30 -6.90
CA TYR A 138 13.90 -16.41 -6.41
C TYR A 138 12.42 -16.11 -6.62
N ASP A 139 11.83 -16.78 -7.62
CA ASP A 139 10.40 -16.89 -7.75
C ASP A 139 9.97 -18.23 -7.14
N ALA A 140 9.23 -18.16 -6.04
CA ALA A 140 8.71 -19.36 -5.39
C ALA A 140 7.78 -20.14 -6.34
N SER A 141 7.23 -19.51 -7.38
CA SER A 141 6.38 -20.18 -8.37
C SER A 141 7.13 -21.15 -9.29
N ASP A 142 8.45 -20.98 -9.45
CA ASP A 142 9.28 -21.84 -10.31
C ASP A 142 9.56 -23.23 -9.69
N ASN A 143 9.29 -23.41 -8.39
CA ASN A 143 9.56 -24.66 -7.66
C ASN A 143 8.29 -25.28 -7.04
N LEU A 144 7.10 -24.94 -7.54
CA LEU A 144 5.84 -25.48 -7.00
C LEU A 144 5.54 -26.85 -7.58
N ASP A 145 5.34 -27.84 -6.71
CA ASP A 145 4.73 -29.10 -7.09
C ASP A 145 3.20 -28.96 -7.24
N GLN A 146 2.56 -29.93 -7.92
CA GLN A 146 1.09 -29.91 -8.13
C GLN A 146 0.30 -29.86 -6.82
N THR A 147 0.83 -30.45 -5.75
CA THR A 147 0.26 -30.35 -4.39
C THR A 147 0.28 -28.93 -3.87
N ASP A 148 1.40 -28.21 -4.02
CA ASP A 148 1.52 -26.82 -3.56
C ASP A 148 0.58 -25.88 -4.32
N MET A 149 0.42 -26.09 -5.64
CA MET A 149 -0.55 -25.32 -6.42
C MET A 149 -1.98 -25.49 -5.89
N THR A 150 -2.33 -26.69 -5.44
CA THR A 150 -3.66 -26.98 -4.89
C THR A 150 -3.85 -26.34 -3.53
N GLU A 151 -2.80 -26.34 -2.69
CA GLU A 151 -2.83 -25.70 -1.37
C GLU A 151 -2.86 -24.17 -1.46
N ARG A 152 -2.19 -23.54 -2.43
CA ARG A 152 -2.29 -22.08 -2.68
C ARG A 152 -3.70 -21.61 -2.97
N MET A 153 -4.52 -22.46 -3.58
CA MET A 153 -5.92 -22.14 -3.92
C MET A 153 -6.86 -22.30 -2.73
N LYS A 154 -6.38 -22.80 -1.59
CA LYS A 154 -7.18 -22.96 -0.38
C LYS A 154 -7.62 -21.58 0.14
N PRO A 155 -8.90 -21.38 0.49
CA PRO A 155 -9.38 -20.09 0.93
C PRO A 155 -8.67 -19.64 2.22
N HIS A 156 -8.20 -18.41 2.22
CA HIS A 156 -7.65 -17.76 3.39
C HIS A 156 -8.75 -17.17 4.27
N ILE A 157 -8.46 -17.05 5.58
CA ILE A 157 -9.37 -16.42 6.54
C ILE A 157 -8.92 -14.96 6.68
N PHE A 158 -9.72 -14.06 6.13
CA PHE A 158 -9.53 -12.61 6.26
C PHE A 158 -10.37 -12.04 7.40
N ARG A 159 -10.17 -10.76 7.75
CA ARG A 159 -11.01 -9.99 8.69
C ARG A 159 -11.12 -10.64 10.08
N SER A 160 -10.06 -11.28 10.52
CA SER A 160 -10.04 -11.98 11.80
C SER A 160 -8.68 -11.81 12.44
N HIS A 161 -8.68 -11.52 13.73
CA HIS A 161 -7.47 -11.50 14.54
C HIS A 161 -6.90 -12.92 14.78
N ARG A 162 -7.60 -13.98 14.34
CA ARG A 162 -7.18 -15.37 14.51
C ARG A 162 -6.23 -15.78 13.40
N TYR A 163 -5.27 -16.64 13.73
CA TYR A 163 -4.33 -17.19 12.76
C TYR A 163 -5.04 -17.96 11.64
N CYS A 164 -4.68 -17.63 10.40
CA CYS A 164 -5.07 -18.37 9.22
C CYS A 164 -4.27 -19.67 9.13
N TRP A 165 -4.72 -20.64 8.33
CA TRP A 165 -4.00 -21.90 8.11
C TRP A 165 -2.57 -21.66 7.60
N CYS A 166 -2.34 -20.63 6.77
CA CYS A 166 -1.01 -20.26 6.27
C CYS A 166 -0.05 -19.80 7.36
N ASP A 167 -0.57 -19.26 8.47
CA ASP A 167 0.25 -18.86 9.61
C ASP A 167 0.65 -20.07 10.44
N LYS A 168 -0.27 -21.02 10.62
CA LYS A 168 0.02 -22.29 11.29
C LYS A 168 1.04 -23.09 10.49
N ASP A 169 0.91 -23.10 9.18
CA ASP A 169 1.86 -23.73 8.26
C ASP A 169 3.23 -23.06 8.34
N GLY A 170 3.31 -21.73 8.25
CA GLY A 170 4.59 -21.01 8.40
C GLY A 170 5.27 -21.27 9.75
N VAL A 171 4.52 -21.36 10.84
CA VAL A 171 5.06 -21.74 12.16
C VAL A 171 5.54 -23.19 12.18
N ALA A 172 4.81 -24.12 11.55
CA ALA A 172 5.23 -25.51 11.44
C ALA A 172 6.53 -25.65 10.64
N GLN A 173 6.63 -24.97 9.48
CA GLN A 173 7.83 -24.92 8.66
C GLN A 173 9.03 -24.37 9.45
N PHE A 174 8.83 -23.27 10.18
CA PHE A 174 9.87 -22.71 11.04
C PHE A 174 10.33 -23.70 12.13
N ASN A 175 9.39 -24.37 12.80
CA ASN A 175 9.71 -25.38 13.81
C ASN A 175 10.42 -26.62 13.23
N CYS A 176 10.21 -26.92 11.94
CA CYS A 176 10.94 -27.95 11.21
C CYS A 176 12.31 -27.47 10.67
N GLY A 177 12.72 -26.23 10.98
CA GLY A 177 14.01 -25.68 10.57
C GLY A 177 14.03 -25.10 9.15
N VAL A 178 12.88 -24.94 8.50
CA VAL A 178 12.79 -24.27 7.20
C VAL A 178 12.92 -22.77 7.40
N MET A 179 14.00 -22.20 6.84
CA MET A 179 14.27 -20.77 6.87
C MET A 179 13.46 -20.05 5.79
N THR A 180 12.46 -19.28 6.19
CA THR A 180 11.73 -18.39 5.28
C THR A 180 12.48 -17.08 5.07
N GLN A 181 12.39 -16.52 3.87
CA GLN A 181 12.98 -15.23 3.54
C GLN A 181 12.18 -14.06 4.16
N ASP A 182 12.89 -12.98 4.49
CA ASP A 182 12.29 -11.73 4.93
C ASP A 182 11.93 -10.85 3.74
N TYR A 183 10.78 -10.18 3.85
CA TYR A 183 10.32 -9.21 2.86
C TYR A 183 9.87 -7.90 3.52
N VAL A 184 10.09 -6.79 2.83
CA VAL A 184 9.34 -5.56 3.02
C VAL A 184 8.19 -5.57 2.01
N ILE A 185 6.97 -5.35 2.50
CA ILE A 185 5.80 -5.26 1.64
C ILE A 185 5.62 -3.78 1.28
N GLU A 186 5.67 -3.47 -0.01
CA GLU A 186 5.38 -2.15 -0.54
C GLU A 186 3.95 -2.12 -1.09
N ILE A 187 3.10 -1.28 -0.51
CA ILE A 187 1.77 -0.97 -1.04
C ILE A 187 1.84 0.41 -1.69
N ASP A 188 1.88 0.43 -3.02
CA ASP A 188 1.85 1.66 -3.81
C ASP A 188 0.38 2.07 -4.04
N ILE A 189 0.01 3.29 -3.63
CA ILE A 189 -1.22 3.96 -4.06
C ILE A 189 -0.85 4.91 -5.19
N LEU A 190 -1.43 4.68 -6.37
CA LEU A 190 -1.11 5.47 -7.55
C LEU A 190 -1.81 6.85 -7.50
N PRO A 191 -1.15 7.92 -7.97
CA PRO A 191 -1.79 9.23 -8.12
C PRO A 191 -3.04 9.15 -8.98
N TRP A 192 -4.06 9.96 -8.67
CA TRP A 192 -5.26 10.05 -9.47
C TRP A 192 -4.94 10.66 -10.84
N ASN A 193 -5.44 10.01 -11.88
CA ASN A 193 -5.31 10.50 -13.24
C ASN A 193 -6.71 10.70 -13.82
N SER A 194 -7.14 11.96 -13.93
CA SER A 194 -8.44 12.35 -14.46
C SER A 194 -8.61 11.97 -15.94
N LYS A 195 -7.51 11.76 -16.68
CA LYS A 195 -7.51 11.41 -18.10
C LYS A 195 -7.53 9.89 -18.36
N ASP A 196 -7.36 9.06 -17.34
CA ASP A 196 -7.40 7.61 -17.51
C ASP A 196 -8.84 7.15 -17.79
N PRO A 197 -9.13 6.45 -18.91
CA PRO A 197 -10.47 5.96 -19.22
C PRO A 197 -11.10 5.12 -18.10
N ARG A 198 -10.28 4.40 -17.33
CA ARG A 198 -10.74 3.54 -16.22
C ARG A 198 -11.30 4.32 -15.04
N ASN A 199 -11.06 5.63 -14.97
CA ASN A 199 -11.48 6.52 -13.90
C ASN A 199 -12.75 7.32 -14.22
N GLN A 200 -13.27 7.25 -15.45
CA GLN A 200 -14.42 8.07 -15.89
C GLN A 200 -15.67 7.85 -15.03
N ASP A 201 -15.95 6.62 -14.61
CA ASP A 201 -17.13 6.31 -13.81
C ASP A 201 -16.95 6.58 -12.31
N SER A 202 -15.73 6.86 -11.87
CA SER A 202 -15.37 6.87 -10.45
C SER A 202 -14.97 8.24 -9.92
N GLY A 203 -14.61 9.19 -10.79
CA GLY A 203 -14.30 10.53 -10.32
C GLY A 203 -15.53 11.42 -10.15
N CYS A 204 -15.33 12.49 -9.40
CA CYS A 204 -16.35 13.44 -9.05
C CYS A 204 -16.39 14.59 -10.09
N GLY A 205 -17.54 14.74 -10.73
CA GLY A 205 -17.80 15.81 -11.69
C GLY A 205 -17.37 15.50 -13.13
N SER A 206 -18.17 15.94 -14.10
CA SER A 206 -17.94 15.67 -15.53
C SER A 206 -16.82 16.50 -16.15
N LEU A 207 -16.53 17.69 -15.61
CA LEU A 207 -15.59 18.63 -16.20
C LEU A 207 -14.15 18.44 -15.70
N ILE A 208 -13.99 18.20 -14.39
CA ILE A 208 -12.67 18.12 -13.72
C ILE A 208 -12.28 16.65 -13.43
N ASN A 209 -13.28 15.78 -13.23
CA ASN A 209 -13.10 14.39 -12.85
C ASN A 209 -12.15 14.25 -11.65
N LEU A 210 -12.50 14.92 -10.55
CA LEU A 210 -11.73 14.90 -9.29
C LEU A 210 -11.69 13.49 -8.73
N HIS A 211 -10.67 13.19 -7.92
CA HIS A 211 -10.60 11.87 -7.29
C HIS A 211 -11.81 11.64 -6.37
N PRO A 212 -12.35 10.41 -6.31
CA PRO A 212 -13.35 10.07 -5.33
C PRO A 212 -12.78 10.17 -3.92
N LEU A 213 -13.66 10.43 -2.96
CA LEU A 213 -13.38 10.29 -1.55
C LEU A 213 -13.87 8.92 -1.11
N HIS A 214 -12.99 8.20 -0.42
CA HIS A 214 -13.23 6.88 0.09
C HIS A 214 -13.44 6.95 1.60
N GLU A 215 -14.51 6.33 2.07
CA GLU A 215 -14.66 5.91 3.47
C GLU A 215 -13.94 4.59 3.66
N ASP A 216 -13.28 4.43 4.81
CA ASP A 216 -12.67 3.17 5.24
C ASP A 216 -13.73 2.14 5.68
N GLU A 217 -13.28 0.97 6.16
CA GLU A 217 -14.16 -0.10 6.63
C GLU A 217 -15.02 0.29 7.85
N GLU A 218 -14.63 1.32 8.60
CA GLU A 218 -15.34 1.85 9.76
C GLU A 218 -16.24 3.05 9.40
N GLY A 219 -16.32 3.44 8.12
CA GLY A 219 -17.09 4.61 7.66
C GLY A 219 -16.41 5.95 7.95
N SER A 220 -15.10 5.96 8.17
CA SER A 220 -14.31 7.15 8.45
C SER A 220 -13.53 7.60 7.22
N VAL A 221 -13.39 8.91 7.04
CA VAL A 221 -12.60 9.53 5.96
C VAL A 221 -11.37 10.17 6.56
N TYR A 222 -10.20 9.66 6.18
CA TYR A 222 -8.91 10.18 6.61
C TYR A 222 -8.23 10.96 5.48
N PHE A 223 -7.40 11.92 5.85
CA PHE A 223 -6.48 12.63 4.97
C PHE A 223 -5.09 12.65 5.59
N ARG A 224 -4.07 12.60 4.72
CA ARG A 224 -2.66 12.65 5.13
C ARG A 224 -2.18 14.10 5.13
N ARG A 225 -1.62 14.57 6.26
CA ARG A 225 -0.99 15.90 6.41
C ARG A 225 0.38 15.74 7.07
N GLN A 226 1.48 16.07 6.38
CA GLN A 226 2.85 16.10 6.93
C GLN A 226 3.14 14.98 7.96
N ALA A 227 3.09 13.72 7.51
CA ALA A 227 3.26 12.51 8.32
C ALA A 227 2.13 12.14 9.32
N SER A 228 1.10 12.97 9.48
CA SER A 228 -0.05 12.70 10.37
C SER A 228 -1.33 12.31 9.62
N LEU A 229 -2.12 11.43 10.24
CA LEU A 229 -3.44 11.00 9.78
C LEU A 229 -4.52 11.80 10.51
N VAL A 230 -5.31 12.57 9.77
CA VAL A 230 -6.38 13.40 10.33
C VAL A 230 -7.72 12.88 9.82
N LYS A 231 -8.67 12.64 10.74
CA LYS A 231 -10.06 12.32 10.40
C LYS A 231 -10.81 13.61 10.11
N TYR A 232 -11.47 13.69 8.97
CA TYR A 232 -12.24 14.87 8.59
C TYR A 232 -13.74 14.65 8.82
N SER A 233 -14.42 15.74 9.16
CA SER A 233 -15.88 15.83 9.15
C SER A 233 -16.41 16.10 7.74
N MET A 234 -17.70 15.81 7.51
CA MET A 234 -18.35 16.10 6.23
C MET A 234 -18.29 17.58 5.84
N SER A 235 -18.35 18.51 6.80
CA SER A 235 -18.21 19.94 6.55
C SER A 235 -16.83 20.30 6.03
N GLU A 236 -15.77 19.79 6.67
CA GLU A 236 -14.38 20.05 6.25
C GLU A 236 -14.09 19.42 4.89
N ILE A 237 -14.65 18.23 4.63
CA ILE A 237 -14.58 17.57 3.33
C ILE A 237 -15.21 18.45 2.24
N CYS A 238 -16.43 18.95 2.48
CA CYS A 238 -17.12 19.81 1.51
C CYS A 238 -16.32 21.08 1.20
N GLU A 239 -15.73 21.70 2.22
CA GLU A 239 -14.91 22.90 2.05
C GLU A 239 -13.63 22.60 1.26
N LEU A 240 -12.94 21.51 1.60
CA LEU A 240 -11.72 21.08 0.90
C LEU A 240 -12.01 20.78 -0.58
N THR A 241 -13.04 19.98 -0.87
CA THR A 241 -13.42 19.63 -2.25
C THR A 241 -13.86 20.86 -3.05
N ARG A 242 -14.55 21.82 -2.42
CA ARG A 242 -14.91 23.09 -3.09
C ARG A 242 -13.69 23.91 -3.43
N GLN A 243 -12.72 23.98 -2.53
CA GLN A 243 -11.46 24.70 -2.76
C GLN A 243 -10.67 24.04 -3.90
N GLU A 244 -10.49 22.73 -3.87
CA GLU A 244 -9.76 21.99 -4.91
C GLU A 244 -10.44 22.09 -6.28
N ALA A 245 -11.78 21.99 -6.33
CA ALA A 245 -12.53 22.19 -7.56
C ALA A 245 -12.34 23.61 -8.12
N ARG A 246 -12.33 24.63 -7.25
CA ARG A 246 -12.12 26.01 -7.65
C ARG A 246 -10.72 26.23 -8.22
N GLU A 247 -9.69 25.74 -7.53
CA GLU A 247 -8.29 25.83 -7.98
C GLU A 247 -8.12 25.16 -9.35
N SER A 248 -8.66 23.95 -9.52
CA SER A 248 -8.57 23.22 -10.78
C SER A 248 -9.33 23.91 -11.93
N LEU A 249 -10.51 24.49 -11.66
CA LEU A 249 -11.24 25.28 -12.66
C LEU A 249 -10.50 26.57 -13.02
N GLU A 250 -9.91 27.25 -12.05
CA GLU A 250 -9.13 28.47 -12.30
C GLU A 250 -7.91 28.19 -13.19
N GLU A 251 -7.22 27.07 -12.99
CA GLU A 251 -6.14 26.60 -13.87
C GLU A 251 -6.62 26.35 -15.30
N GLU A 252 -7.75 25.66 -15.45
CA GLU A 252 -8.35 25.34 -16.75
C GLU A 252 -8.80 26.61 -17.49
N VAL A 253 -9.46 27.54 -16.79
CA VAL A 253 -9.84 28.85 -17.34
C VAL A 253 -8.60 29.62 -17.78
N ASN A 254 -7.53 29.61 -17.00
CA ASN A 254 -6.28 30.28 -17.35
C ASN A 254 -5.55 29.62 -18.54
N ARG A 255 -5.74 28.31 -18.76
CA ARG A 255 -5.26 27.62 -19.97
C ARG A 255 -6.05 28.07 -21.19
N LEU A 256 -7.37 28.04 -21.12
CA LEU A 256 -8.26 28.44 -22.22
C LEU A 256 -8.05 29.91 -22.61
N LYS A 257 -7.88 30.82 -21.64
CA LYS A 257 -7.56 32.23 -21.91
C LYS A 257 -6.25 32.37 -22.70
N ARG A 258 -5.22 31.60 -22.34
CA ARG A 258 -3.93 31.61 -23.06
C ARG A 258 -4.08 31.09 -24.49
N GLU A 259 -4.89 30.05 -24.71
CA GLU A 259 -5.17 29.52 -26.05
C GLU A 259 -5.97 30.50 -26.92
N ILE A 260 -6.91 31.25 -26.34
CA ILE A 260 -7.67 32.29 -27.05
C ILE A 260 -6.73 33.40 -27.50
N ILE A 261 -5.91 33.95 -26.58
CA ILE A 261 -4.95 35.01 -26.90
C ILE A 261 -3.98 34.55 -28.01
N ALA A 262 -3.44 33.33 -27.90
CA ALA A 262 -2.53 32.79 -28.91
C ALA A 262 -3.17 32.61 -30.29
N LYS A 263 -4.49 32.43 -30.36
CA LYS A 263 -5.24 32.35 -31.62
C LYS A 263 -5.66 33.72 -32.17
N GLU A 264 -5.74 34.75 -31.33
CA GLU A 264 -6.03 36.14 -31.74
C GLU A 264 -4.78 36.86 -32.26
N GLU A 265 -3.58 36.39 -31.90
CA GLU A 265 -2.29 36.93 -32.37
C GLU A 265 -1.79 36.29 -33.70
N LEU A 266 -2.55 35.36 -34.26
CA LEU A 266 -2.30 34.67 -35.56
C LEU A 266 -3.21 35.22 -36.66
#